data_AF-A0A3N7HHI2-F1
#
_entry.id   AF-A0A3N7HHI2-F1
#
_cell.length_a   1.000
_cell.length_b   1.000
_cell.length_c   1.000
_cell.angle_alpha   90.00
_cell.angle_beta   90.00
_cell.angle_gamma   90.00
#
_symmetry.space_group_name_H-M   'P 1'
#
loop_
_entity.id
_entity.type
_entity.pdbx_description
1 polymer ?
#
loop_
_entity_poly.entity_id
_entity_poly.type
_entity_poly.pdbx_seq_one_letter_code
_entity_poly.pdbx_strand_id
1 'polypeptide(L)'
;MFVLIFFANPKLDARGNANVRCDLRILSPTGKAEVDRKDEACYAGPIKGDPHNVYLSAPVVAFSGDANDPPGNWVVEVKLRDAMRKVELPLRAGFELKQP
;
A
#
# COMPACT_ATOMS: atom_id res chain seq x y z
N MET A 1 13.44 4.46 -6.12
CA MET A 1 12.99 3.36 -5.24
C MET A 1 11.50 3.12 -5.48
N PHE A 2 11.00 1.92 -5.22
CA PHE A 2 9.56 1.64 -5.26
C PHE A 2 9.07 1.13 -3.91
N VAL A 3 7.90 1.60 -3.50
CA VAL A 3 7.15 1.05 -2.38
C VAL A 3 6.07 0.14 -2.96
N LEU A 4 6.13 -1.13 -2.58
CA LEU A 4 5.21 -2.19 -3.03
C LEU A 4 4.34 -2.64 -1.87
N ILE A 5 3.07 -2.88 -2.15
CA ILE A 5 2.13 -3.40 -1.16
C ILE A 5 1.73 -4.80 -1.61
N PHE A 6 1.92 -5.77 -0.73
CA PHE A 6 1.57 -7.16 -0.97
C PHE A 6 0.40 -7.57 -0.08
N PHE A 7 -0.44 -8.45 -0.59
CA PHE A 7 -1.51 -9.07 0.17
C PHE A 7 -1.65 -10.54 -0.19
N ALA A 8 -2.28 -11.31 0.69
CA ALA A 8 -2.58 -12.72 0.47
C ALA A 8 -3.92 -13.05 1.14
N ASN A 9 -4.55 -14.15 0.70
CA ASN A 9 -5.80 -14.67 1.25
C ASN A 9 -6.95 -13.64 1.30
N PRO A 10 -7.26 -12.91 0.20
CA PRO A 10 -8.45 -12.07 0.17
C PRO A 10 -9.71 -12.94 0.24
N LYS A 11 -10.77 -12.43 0.86
CA LYS A 11 -12.08 -13.08 0.76
C LYS A 11 -12.63 -12.86 -0.65
N LEU A 12 -12.99 -13.96 -1.30
CA LEU A 12 -13.60 -13.92 -2.63
C LEU A 12 -15.13 -13.84 -2.54
N ASP A 13 -15.74 -13.21 -3.54
CA ASP A 13 -17.18 -13.26 -3.79
C ASP A 13 -17.60 -14.63 -4.40
N ALA A 14 -18.91 -14.80 -4.65
CA ALA A 14 -19.45 -16.02 -5.24
C ALA A 14 -18.97 -16.30 -6.69
N ARG A 15 -18.34 -15.31 -7.34
CA ARG A 15 -17.77 -15.41 -8.69
C ARG A 15 -16.24 -15.57 -8.66
N GLY A 16 -15.63 -15.69 -7.47
CA GLY A 16 -14.19 -15.81 -7.31
C GLY A 16 -13.42 -14.49 -7.40
N ASN A 17 -14.10 -13.34 -7.32
CA ASN A 17 -13.44 -12.04 -7.35
C ASN A 17 -13.06 -11.56 -5.95
N ALA A 18 -11.86 -10.97 -5.84
CA ALA A 18 -11.45 -10.20 -4.68
C ALA A 18 -11.79 -8.71 -4.86
N ASN A 19 -12.03 -8.03 -3.74
CA ASN A 19 -12.13 -6.58 -3.67
C ASN A 19 -11.31 -6.09 -2.46
N VAL A 20 -10.11 -5.59 -2.75
CA VAL A 20 -9.17 -5.06 -1.76
C VAL A 20 -9.00 -3.57 -2.02
N ARG A 21 -9.27 -2.76 -1.00
CA ARG A 21 -9.17 -1.30 -1.03
C ARG A 21 -8.00 -0.85 -0.16
N CYS A 22 -7.44 0.32 -0.42
CA CYS A 22 -6.41 0.87 0.45
C CYS A 22 -6.45 2.38 0.57
N ASP A 23 -6.09 2.89 1.75
CA ASP A 23 -5.58 4.26 1.88
C ASP A 23 -4.06 4.18 1.97
N LEU A 24 -3.36 5.12 1.35
CA LEU A 24 -1.91 5.18 1.28
C LEU A 24 -1.45 6.58 1.69
N ARG A 25 -0.55 6.66 2.66
CA ARG A 25 0.11 7.90 3.04
C ARG A 25 1.62 7.71 3.06
N ILE A 26 2.34 8.71 2.57
CA ILE A 26 3.79 8.82 2.74
C ILE A 26 4.04 10.09 3.53
N LEU A 27 4.58 9.93 4.74
CA LEU A 27 4.91 11.01 5.64
C LEU A 27 6.40 11.30 5.55
N SER A 28 6.74 12.57 5.35
CA SER A 28 8.11 13.06 5.44
C SER A 28 8.59 13.06 6.90
N PRO A 29 9.91 13.26 7.15
CA PRO A 29 10.46 13.35 8.49
C PRO A 29 9.82 14.42 9.39
N THR A 30 9.17 15.43 8.81
CA THR A 30 8.44 16.46 9.55
C THR A 30 7.03 16.03 9.97
N GLY A 31 6.58 14.84 9.55
CA GLY A 31 5.23 14.32 9.76
C GLY A 31 4.21 14.80 8.73
N LYS A 32 4.60 15.66 7.78
CA LYS A 32 3.74 16.11 6.68
C LYS A 32 3.52 14.97 5.69
N ALA A 33 2.27 14.77 5.26
CA ALA A 33 1.96 13.85 4.19
C ALA A 33 2.37 14.46 2.83
N GLU A 34 3.31 13.81 2.15
CA GLU A 34 3.70 14.15 0.77
C GLU A 34 2.88 13.35 -0.26
N VAL A 35 2.36 12.19 0.17
CA VAL A 35 1.33 11.44 -0.55
C VAL A 35 0.21 11.16 0.42
N ASP A 36 -1.03 11.40 -0.01
CA ASP A 36 -2.26 11.00 0.70
C ASP A 36 -3.30 10.59 -0.35
N ARG A 37 -3.45 9.28 -0.55
CA ARG A 37 -4.44 8.69 -1.46
C ARG A 37 -5.42 7.88 -0.65
N LYS A 38 -6.71 8.05 -0.94
CA LYS A 38 -7.79 7.40 -0.19
C LYS A 38 -8.65 6.57 -1.10
N ASP A 39 -9.10 5.45 -0.56
CA ASP A 39 -9.97 4.49 -1.24
C ASP A 39 -9.47 4.08 -2.63
N GLU A 40 -8.19 3.75 -2.72
CA GLU A 40 -7.59 3.20 -3.92
C GLU A 40 -7.99 1.74 -4.13
N ALA A 41 -8.14 1.34 -5.39
CA ALA A 41 -8.31 -0.06 -5.76
C ALA A 41 -6.98 -0.80 -5.62
N CYS A 42 -6.70 -1.38 -4.46
CA CYS A 42 -5.52 -2.21 -4.26
C CYS A 42 -5.59 -3.53 -5.05
N TYR A 43 -6.78 -4.11 -5.19
CA TYR A 43 -7.05 -5.19 -6.13
C TYR A 43 -8.57 -5.29 -6.37
N ALA A 44 -8.98 -5.44 -7.63
CA ALA A 44 -10.38 -5.70 -7.96
C ALA A 44 -10.46 -6.65 -9.14
N GLY A 45 -11.13 -7.79 -8.94
CA GLY A 45 -11.35 -8.77 -10.00
C GLY A 45 -10.97 -10.20 -9.62
N PRO A 46 -10.87 -11.10 -10.60
CA PRO A 46 -10.72 -12.53 -10.36
C PRO A 46 -9.31 -12.86 -9.88
N ILE A 47 -9.22 -13.61 -8.78
CA ILE A 47 -7.95 -14.15 -8.31
C ILE A 47 -7.57 -15.36 -9.16
N LYS A 48 -6.40 -15.29 -9.80
CA LYS A 48 -5.81 -16.43 -10.53
C LYS A 48 -4.96 -17.27 -9.58
N GLY A 49 -5.14 -18.59 -9.62
CA GLY A 49 -4.40 -19.54 -8.77
C GLY A 49 -4.95 -19.63 -7.34
N ASP A 50 -4.13 -20.12 -6.41
CA ASP A 50 -4.49 -20.25 -5.00
C ASP A 50 -4.57 -18.86 -4.33
N PRO A 51 -5.72 -18.47 -3.74
CA PRO A 51 -5.87 -17.20 -3.04
C PRO A 51 -4.88 -16.96 -1.90
N HIS A 52 -4.22 -18.00 -1.38
CA HIS A 52 -3.19 -17.88 -0.34
C HIS A 52 -1.82 -17.49 -0.88
N ASN A 53 -1.65 -17.43 -2.21
CA ASN A 53 -0.45 -16.86 -2.80
C ASN A 53 -0.30 -15.37 -2.47
N VAL A 54 0.91 -14.86 -2.64
CA VAL A 54 1.20 -13.43 -2.49
C VAL A 54 0.87 -12.71 -3.79
N TYR A 55 0.07 -11.65 -3.69
CA TYR A 55 -0.33 -10.79 -4.78
C TYR A 55 0.21 -9.38 -4.58
N LEU A 56 0.65 -8.76 -5.67
CA LEU A 56 1.01 -7.35 -5.70
C LEU A 56 -0.25 -6.50 -5.87
N SER A 57 -0.40 -5.46 -5.07
CA SER A 57 -1.48 -4.48 -5.24
C SER A 57 -1.28 -3.62 -6.49
N ALA A 58 -2.36 -3.06 -7.04
CA ALA A 58 -2.27 -2.17 -8.20
C ALA A 58 -1.44 -0.89 -7.97
N PRO A 59 -1.52 -0.19 -6.82
CA PRO A 59 -0.64 0.94 -6.55
C PRO A 59 0.83 0.50 -6.44
N VAL A 60 1.66 1.06 -7.33
CA VAL A 60 3.12 1.02 -7.25
C VAL A 60 3.60 2.44 -7.07
N VAL A 61 4.25 2.74 -5.94
CA VAL A 61 4.61 4.12 -5.60
C VAL A 61 6.11 4.31 -5.85
N ALA A 62 6.43 5.13 -6.85
CA ALA A 62 7.80 5.56 -7.09
C ALA A 62 8.18 6.62 -6.05
N PHE A 63 9.39 6.51 -5.51
CA PHE A 63 10.02 7.52 -4.66
C PHE A 63 11.42 7.80 -5.17
N SER A 64 11.73 9.07 -5.41
CA SER A 64 13.09 9.62 -5.54
C SER A 64 13.36 10.49 -4.32
N GLY A 65 14.59 10.46 -3.81
CA GLY A 65 15.04 11.41 -2.79
C GLY A 65 15.72 12.58 -3.50
N ASP A 66 14.91 13.54 -3.93
CA ASP A 66 15.40 14.71 -4.65
C ASP A 66 16.18 15.64 -3.70
N ALA A 67 17.00 16.54 -4.24
CA ALA A 67 17.90 17.37 -3.42
C ALA A 67 17.19 18.22 -2.35
N ASN A 68 15.91 18.54 -2.57
CA ASN A 68 15.09 19.33 -1.66
C ASN A 68 14.27 18.49 -0.68
N ASP A 69 14.30 17.16 -0.80
CA ASP A 69 13.59 16.27 0.12
C ASP A 69 14.26 16.25 1.50
N PRO A 70 13.49 16.40 2.59
CA PRO A 70 14.05 16.38 3.93
C PRO A 70 14.78 15.06 4.23
N PRO A 71 16.04 15.10 4.72
CA PRO A 71 16.72 13.90 5.18
C PRO A 71 16.06 13.36 6.45
N GLY A 72 16.20 12.05 6.68
CA GLY A 72 15.71 11.38 7.87
C GLY A 72 14.67 10.30 7.59
N ASN A 73 13.85 9.99 8.59
CA ASN A 73 12.92 8.86 8.55
C ASN A 73 11.62 9.23 7.84
N TRP A 74 11.40 8.60 6.70
CA TRP A 74 10.14 8.62 5.97
C TRP A 74 9.28 7.44 6.38
N VAL A 75 7.98 7.66 6.49
CA VAL A 75 7.02 6.65 6.93
C VAL A 75 6.00 6.39 5.82
N VAL A 76 5.79 5.13 5.50
CA VAL A 76 4.69 4.69 4.63
C VAL A 76 3.62 4.07 5.50
N GLU A 77 2.41 4.61 5.43
CA GLU A 77 1.22 4.06 6.08
C GLU A 77 0.28 3.53 5.01
N VAL A 78 -0.17 2.29 5.17
CA VAL A 78 -1.17 1.69 4.28
C VAL A 78 -2.28 1.12 5.14
N LYS A 79 -3.50 1.57 4.89
CA LYS A 79 -4.70 0.99 5.49
C LYS A 79 -5.32 0.05 4.47
N LEU A 80 -4.93 -1.21 4.50
CA LEU A 80 -5.45 -2.22 3.58
C LEU A 80 -6.81 -2.73 4.09
N ARG A 81 -7.80 -2.83 3.21
CA ARG A 81 -9.16 -3.27 3.56
C ARG A 81 -9.59 -4.38 2.63
N ASP A 82 -9.98 -5.50 3.20
CA ASP A 82 -10.71 -6.53 2.48
C ASP A 82 -12.20 -6.18 2.55
N ALA A 83 -12.75 -5.67 1.45
CA ALA A 83 -14.13 -5.18 1.41
C ALA A 83 -15.16 -6.30 1.58
N MET A 84 -14.81 -7.53 1.19
CA MET A 84 -15.70 -8.68 1.28
C MET A 84 -15.71 -9.25 2.70
N ARG A 85 -14.54 -9.32 3.34
CA ARG A 85 -14.39 -9.79 4.74
C ARG A 85 -14.74 -8.70 5.76
N LYS A 86 -14.82 -7.43 5.35
CA LYS A 86 -15.05 -6.26 6.21
C LYS A 86 -14.01 -6.13 7.32
N VAL A 87 -12.74 -6.37 6.97
CA VAL A 87 -11.61 -6.19 7.89
C VAL A 87 -10.66 -5.13 7.37
N GLU A 88 -10.02 -4.44 8.31
CA GLU A 88 -9.03 -3.42 8.05
C GLU A 88 -7.70 -3.83 8.70
N LEU A 89 -6.62 -3.66 7.95
CA LEU A 89 -5.26 -4.00 8.34
C LEU A 89 -4.40 -2.73 8.19
N PRO A 90 -4.15 -2.01 9.30
CA PRO A 90 -3.20 -0.90 9.28
C PRO A 90 -1.77 -1.45 9.20
N LEU A 91 -1.03 -1.02 8.19
CA LEU A 91 0.36 -1.37 7.93
C LEU A 91 1.20 -0.10 8.02
N ARG A 92 2.39 -0.23 8.59
CA ARG A 92 3.36 0.86 8.72
C ARG A 92 4.75 0.34 8.41
N ALA A 93 5.41 0.97 7.45
CA ALA A 93 6.80 0.74 7.10
C ALA A 93 7.53 2.08 7.03
N GLY A 94 8.85 2.06 6.88
CA GLY A 94 9.62 3.29 6.73
C GLY A 94 11.01 3.02 6.17
N PHE A 95 11.64 4.10 5.74
CA PHE A 95 13.01 4.11 5.24
C PHE A 95 13.69 5.40 5.65
N GLU A 96 15.01 5.38 5.74
CA GLU A 96 15.82 6.56 6.02
C GLU A 96 16.36 7.13 4.70
N LEU A 97 16.03 8.38 4.40
CA LEU A 97 16.68 9.13 3.33
C LEU A 97 17.95 9.78 3.89
N LYS A 98 19.11 9.29 3.44
CA LYS A 98 20.40 9.90 3.71
C LYS A 98 20.75 10.84 2.57
N GLN A 99 21.05 12.10 2.90
CA GLN A 99 21.68 12.99 1.93
C GLN A 99 23.18 12.63 1.83
N PRO A 100 23.76 12.63 0.63
CA PRO A 100 25.20 12.48 0.44
C PRO A 100 25.99 13.61 1.09
#